data_AF-A0A2V9JVF5-F1
#
_entry.id   AF-A0A2V9JVF5-F1
#
_cell.length_a   1.000
_cell.length_b   1.000
_cell.length_c   1.000
_cell.angle_alpha   90.00
_cell.angle_beta   90.00
_cell.angle_gamma   90.00
#
_symmetry.space_group_name_H-M   'P 1'
#
loop_
_entity.id
_entity.type
_entity.pdbx_description
1 polymer ?
#
loop_
_entity_poly.entity_id
_entity_poly.type
_entity_poly.pdbx_seq_one_letter_code
_entity_poly.pdbx_strand_id
1 'polypeptide(L)' 'MRLLLTHGYFLDEDAHEATVMKPYAPLGLLYLSSHLRARGCAVEIYDTTFGSRRELFD' A
#
# COMPACT_ATOMS: atom_id res chain seq x y z
N MET A 1 19.73 2.76 -0.08
CA MET A 1 18.54 3.63 -0.20
C MET A 1 17.39 2.97 0.54
N ARG A 2 16.62 3.75 1.32
CA ARG A 2 15.40 3.27 2.00
C ARG A 2 14.19 3.78 1.22
N LEU A 3 13.25 2.89 0.95
CA LEU A 3 12.06 3.16 0.14
C LEU A 3 10.81 2.75 0.92
N LEU A 4 9.78 3.60 0.87
CA LEU A 4 8.43 3.24 1.26
C LEU A 4 7.61 3.05 -0.01
N LEU A 5 6.99 1.89 -0.16
CA LEU A 5 6.03 1.62 -1.23
C LEU A 5 4.62 1.68 -0.66
N THR A 6 3.75 2.42 -1.34
CA THR A 6 2.35 2.58 -0.96
C THR A 6 1.50 2.80 -2.20
N HIS A 7 0.18 2.88 -2.04
CA HIS A 7 -0.76 3.26 -3.11
C HIS A 7 -1.76 4.29 -2.58
N GLY A 8 -2.53 4.92 -3.48
CA GLY A 8 -3.46 6.00 -3.10
C GLY A 8 -4.89 5.55 -2.81
N TYR A 9 -5.16 4.24 -2.72
CA TYR A 9 -6.50 3.72 -2.46
C TYR A 9 -6.79 3.61 -0.96
N PHE A 10 -7.80 4.33 -0.48
CA PHE A 10 -8.27 4.32 0.90
C PHE A 10 -9.74 3.87 0.92
N LEU A 11 -10.04 2.73 1.56
CA LEU A 11 -11.39 2.16 1.56
C LEU A 11 -12.39 3.06 2.28
N ASP A 12 -11.95 3.79 3.31
CA ASP A 12 -12.79 4.71 4.08
C ASP A 12 -13.26 5.94 3.26
N GLU A 13 -12.57 6.26 2.17
CA GLU A 13 -12.92 7.33 1.23
C GLU A 13 -13.85 6.87 0.09
N ASP A 14 -14.14 5.56 -0.02
CA ASP A 14 -15.02 4.99 -1.04
C ASP A 14 -16.18 4.19 -0.43
N ALA A 15 -17.31 4.87 -0.23
CA ALA A 15 -18.51 4.26 0.36
C ALA A 15 -19.10 3.11 -0.48
N HIS A 16 -18.88 3.10 -1.80
CA HIS A 16 -19.36 2.04 -2.66
C HIS A 16 -18.53 0.77 -2.44
N GLU A 17 -17.21 0.89 -2.52
CA GLU A 17 -16.30 -0.24 -2.30
C GLU A 17 -16.34 -0.73 -0.84
N ALA A 18 -16.52 0.17 0.13
CA ALA A 18 -16.75 -0.18 1.54
C ALA A 18 -18.04 -0.98 1.75
N THR A 19 -19.03 -0.88 0.86
CA THR A 19 -20.20 -1.76 0.89
C THR A 19 -19.88 -3.14 0.31
N VAL A 20 -19.03 -3.19 -0.73
CA VAL A 20 -18.64 -4.43 -1.40
C VAL A 20 -17.69 -5.27 -0.53
N MET A 21 -16.79 -4.64 0.22
CA MET A 21 -15.81 -5.28 1.13
C MET A 21 -15.00 -6.41 0.48
N LYS A 22 -14.53 -6.20 -0.75
CA LYS A 22 -13.64 -7.14 -1.45
C LYS A 22 -12.29 -6.49 -1.79
N PRO A 23 -11.53 -6.01 -0.79
CA PRO A 23 -10.20 -5.50 -1.06
C PRO A 23 -9.29 -6.63 -1.53
N TYR A 24 -8.38 -6.30 -2.44
CA TYR A 24 -7.37 -7.21 -2.96
C TYR A 24 -6.01 -6.84 -2.39
N ALA A 25 -5.16 -7.84 -2.17
CA ALA A 25 -3.79 -7.58 -1.76
C ALA A 25 -3.05 -6.74 -2.82
N PRO A 26 -2.14 -5.82 -2.43
CA PRO A 26 -1.42 -4.95 -3.35
C PRO A 26 -0.29 -5.70 -4.06
N LEU A 27 -0.64 -6.67 -4.91
CA LEU A 27 0.30 -7.59 -5.57
C LEU A 27 1.41 -6.85 -6.34
N GLY A 28 1.08 -5.74 -7.00
CA GLY A 28 2.07 -4.89 -7.67
C GLY A 28 3.14 -4.36 -6.72
N LEU A 29 2.75 -3.87 -5.53
CA LEU A 29 3.71 -3.41 -4.52
C LEU A 29 4.55 -4.56 -3.98
N LEU A 30 3.96 -5.74 -3.78
CA LEU A 30 4.68 -6.93 -3.32
C LEU A 30 5.74 -7.39 -4.33
N TYR A 31 5.43 -7.36 -5.64
CA TYR A 31 6.40 -7.68 -6.69
C TYR A 31 7.53 -6.65 -6.78
N LEU A 32 7.21 -5.36 -6.74
CA LEU A 32 8.21 -4.29 -6.72
C LEU A 32 9.12 -4.40 -5.49
N SER A 33 8.54 -4.65 -4.32
CA SER A 33 9.28 -4.82 -3.07
C SER A 33 10.28 -5.98 -3.17
N SER A 34 9.85 -7.14 -3.66
CA SER A 34 10.73 -8.28 -3.90
C SER A 34 11.89 -7.93 -4.85
N HIS A 35 11.58 -7.31 -5.99
CA HIS A 35 12.57 -6.93 -7.00
C HIS A 35 13.62 -5.93 -6.50
N LEU A 36 13.19 -4.95 -5.69
CA LEU A 36 14.05 -3.90 -5.13
C LEU A 36 14.88 -4.44 -3.95
N ARG A 37 14.29 -5.27 -3.08
CA ARG A 37 15.01 -5.96 -2.01
C ARG A 37 16.12 -6.85 -2.56
N ALA A 38 15.87 -7.58 -3.66
CA ALA A 38 16.87 -8.38 -4.35
C ALA A 38 18.05 -7.54 -4.91
N ARG A 39 17.89 -6.22 -5.05
CA ARG A 39 18.93 -5.26 -5.47
C ARG A 39 19.56 -4.51 -4.30
N GLY A 40 19.32 -4.93 -3.06
CA GLY A 40 19.90 -4.33 -1.86
C GLY A 40 19.20 -3.05 -1.40
N CYS A 41 17.99 -2.75 -1.88
CA CYS A 41 17.18 -1.66 -1.31
C CYS A 41 16.49 -2.12 -0.02
N ALA A 42 16.50 -1.28 1.01
CA ALA A 42 15.63 -1.47 2.18
C ALA A 42 14.22 -0.97 1.81
N VAL A 43 13.24 -1.87 1.78
CA VAL A 43 11.88 -1.56 1.33
C VAL A 43 10.87 -1.85 2.42
N GLU A 44 10.08 -0.85 2.76
CA GLU A 44 8.89 -0.94 3.61
C GLU A 44 7.64 -0.81 2.74
N ILE A 45 6.53 -1.42 3.17
CA ILE A 45 5.25 -1.35 2.47
C ILE A 45 4.23 -0.81 3.46
N TYR A 46 3.49 0.21 3.05
CA TYR A 46 2.30 0.67 3.75
C TYR A 46 1.10 0.54 2.81
N ASP A 47 0.19 -0.36 3.16
CA ASP A 47 -1.06 -0.60 2.44
C ASP A 47 -2.13 0.33 3.01
N THR A 48 -2.53 1.34 2.23
CA THR A 48 -3.52 2.34 2.64
C THR A 48 -4.95 1.81 2.62
N THR A 49 -5.20 0.57 2.15
CA THR A 49 -6.56 0.04 1.98
C THR A 49 -7.40 0.21 3.25
N PHE A 50 -6.83 -0.07 4.42
CA PHE A 50 -7.49 0.13 5.72
C PHE A 50 -6.80 1.21 6.58
N GLY A 51 -5.90 1.98 5.96
CA GLY A 51 -5.18 3.06 6.60
C GLY A 51 -5.90 4.39 6.44
N SER A 52 -5.22 5.49 6.80
CA SER A 52 -5.74 6.85 6.59
C SER A 52 -4.66 7.75 6.00
N ARG A 53 -5.06 8.79 5.27
CA ARG A 53 -4.11 9.80 4.75
C ARG A 53 -3.28 10.42 5.86
N ARG A 54 -3.89 10.65 7.02
CA ARG A 54 -3.20 11.17 8.19
C ARG A 54 -2.04 10.27 8.61
N GLU A 55 -2.28 8.97 8.75
CA GLU A 55 -1.23 8.00 9.08
C GLU A 55 -0.13 7.91 8.01
N LEU A 56 -0.45 8.12 6.73
CA LEU A 56 0.54 8.10 5.65
C LEU A 56 1.48 9.32 5.65
N PHE A 57 0.98 10.50 6.03
CA PHE A 57 1.70 11.76 5.88
C PHE A 57 2.25 12.35 7.18
N ASP A 58 1.76 11.91 8.34
CA ASP A 58 2.27 12.29 9.66
C ASP A 58 3.50 11.47 10.06
#